data_AF-A0A1Y4W9C1-F1
#
_entry.id   AF-A0A1Y4W9C1-F1
#
_cell.length_a   1.000
_cell.length_b   1.000
_cell.length_c   1.000
_cell.angle_alpha   90.00
_cell.angle_beta   90.00
_cell.angle_gamma   90.00
#
_symmetry.space_group_name_H-M   'P 1'
#
loop_
_entity.id
_entity.type
_entity.pdbx_description
1 polymer ?
#
loop_
_entity_poly.entity_id
_entity_poly.type
_entity_poly.pdbx_seq_one_letter_code
_entity_poly.pdbx_strand_id
1 'polypeptide(L)'
;MKYMSNSKKDRLNGEEQLVFLDYLKHSLENGFSLINSIELMPVLWPKKKKLMQKLVKRMKDGNSFSAELIQLGFSKTTVTQVNLALQQGNLIECLNQLSILSRLKQEQVKKMRAELSYPFVLAIMMVILLTFMQSFISTQFSDGNEHSGDLVMLGLIGVVLAGIYFLARIIVLLNKQDYDSMQRLTKYPIIGPVILLYVNYLLVYDIGMLLASGFSLQKMCEYASKQEKGSLQQALGQKIGHQLAEGTNLEKIVEQEVFLPNSLLVLLKTGSERKNLSQSCLMLGRGLFIDLTQKIEKLVVNVQPFCFILIGFCVIGMYLKLLMPMYSMMQGL
;
A
#
# COMPACT_ATOMS: atom_id res chain seq x y z
N MET A 1 10.60 -27.75 15.52
CA MET A 1 9.25 -27.24 15.13
C MET A 1 8.70 -26.42 16.28
N LYS A 2 8.11 -25.25 16.00
CA LYS A 2 7.41 -24.31 16.92
C LYS A 2 8.22 -23.63 18.03
N TYR A 3 8.53 -22.34 17.81
CA TYR A 3 8.25 -21.23 18.75
C TYR A 3 8.21 -19.90 17.97
N MET A 4 7.12 -19.65 17.25
CA MET A 4 6.78 -18.32 16.74
C MET A 4 5.96 -17.59 17.81
N SER A 5 6.61 -17.06 18.84
CA SER A 5 6.01 -16.01 19.68
C SER A 5 6.16 -14.68 18.95
N ASN A 6 5.28 -14.42 17.99
CA ASN A 6 5.34 -13.26 17.13
C ASN A 6 4.46 -12.13 17.69
N SER A 7 4.95 -11.42 18.71
CA SER A 7 4.34 -10.17 19.15
C SER A 7 4.85 -9.02 18.28
N LYS A 8 3.97 -8.15 17.76
CA LYS A 8 4.33 -6.91 17.02
C LYS A 8 5.37 -6.03 17.76
N LYS A 9 5.57 -6.22 19.08
CA LYS A 9 6.59 -5.52 19.87
C LYS A 9 8.04 -5.92 19.54
N ASP A 10 8.27 -7.13 19.02
CA ASP A 10 9.62 -7.68 18.76
C ASP A 10 10.12 -7.44 17.33
N ARG A 11 9.44 -6.60 16.54
CA ARG A 11 9.88 -6.19 15.20
C ARG A 11 10.09 -4.69 15.11
N LEU A 12 10.93 -4.28 14.16
CA LEU A 12 11.09 -2.89 13.76
C LEU A 12 10.02 -2.53 12.73
N ASN A 13 9.37 -1.38 12.89
CA ASN A 13 8.52 -0.79 11.86
C ASN A 13 9.37 -0.20 10.71
N GLY A 14 8.73 0.28 9.64
CA GLY A 14 9.46 0.76 8.47
C GLY A 14 10.37 1.98 8.70
N GLU A 15 9.97 2.91 9.57
CA GLU A 15 10.79 4.06 9.95
C GLU A 15 11.97 3.62 10.84
N GLU A 16 11.71 2.72 11.79
CA GLU A 16 12.75 2.11 12.61
C GLU A 16 13.74 1.31 11.76
N GLN A 17 13.29 0.56 10.75
CA GLN A 17 14.19 -0.14 9.82
C GLN A 17 15.09 0.82 9.05
N LEU A 18 14.57 1.97 8.61
CA LEU A 18 15.38 2.99 7.94
C LEU A 18 16.45 3.56 8.86
N VAL A 19 16.10 3.93 10.10
CA VAL A 19 17.07 4.43 11.08
C VAL A 19 18.14 3.38 11.40
N PHE A 20 17.77 2.10 11.44
CA PHE A 20 18.70 0.99 11.66
C PHE A 20 19.72 0.89 10.52
N LEU A 21 19.24 0.94 9.26
CA LEU A 21 20.10 0.90 8.08
C LEU A 21 21.02 2.12 8.00
N ASP A 22 20.47 3.32 8.23
CA ASP A 22 21.25 4.56 8.25
C ASP A 22 22.34 4.51 9.32
N TYR A 23 22.01 4.06 10.53
CA TYR A 23 23.00 3.94 11.60
C TYR A 23 24.13 2.96 11.24
N LEU A 24 23.80 1.77 10.75
CA LEU A 24 24.82 0.79 10.34
C LEU A 24 25.69 1.34 9.22
N LYS A 25 25.10 1.99 8.22
CA LYS A 25 25.83 2.61 7.12
C LYS A 25 26.86 3.61 7.66
N HIS A 26 26.42 4.58 8.45
CA HIS A 26 27.32 5.61 8.98
C HIS A 26 28.38 5.01 9.93
N SER A 27 28.03 4.01 10.74
CA SER A 27 29.00 3.40 11.65
C SER A 27 30.09 2.65 10.88
N LEU A 28 29.73 1.89 9.85
CA LEU A 28 30.69 1.18 8.99
C LEU A 28 31.53 2.16 8.15
N GLU A 29 30.93 3.24 7.62
CA GLU A 29 31.66 4.31 6.92
C GLU A 29 32.72 4.97 7.81
N ASN A 30 32.44 5.11 9.11
CA ASN A 30 33.38 5.63 10.10
C ASN A 30 34.38 4.58 10.61
N GLY A 31 34.47 3.41 9.98
CA GLY A 31 35.49 2.40 10.26
C GLY A 31 35.18 1.47 11.44
N PHE A 32 33.98 1.51 12.02
CA PHE A 32 33.58 0.53 13.02
C PHE A 32 33.34 -0.83 12.36
N SER A 33 33.63 -1.92 13.08
CA SER A 33 33.23 -3.27 12.65
C SER A 33 31.72 -3.47 12.82
N LEU A 34 31.13 -4.37 12.02
CA LEU A 34 29.69 -4.68 12.10
C LEU A 34 29.24 -5.05 13.52
N ILE A 35 30.05 -5.84 14.25
CA ILE A 35 29.73 -6.22 15.62
C ILE A 35 29.77 -5.01 16.58
N ASN A 36 30.78 -4.14 16.46
CA ASN A 36 30.90 -2.93 17.28
C ASN A 36 29.73 -1.96 17.01
N SER A 37 29.33 -1.80 15.75
CA SER A 37 28.14 -1.02 15.39
C SER A 37 26.90 -1.57 16.06
N ILE A 38 26.66 -2.89 15.99
CA ILE A 38 25.48 -3.52 16.59
C ILE A 38 25.50 -3.40 18.12
N GLU A 39 26.67 -3.47 18.77
CA GLU A 39 26.82 -3.32 20.23
C GLU A 39 26.35 -1.98 20.79
N LEU A 40 26.41 -0.90 20.00
CA LEU A 40 26.00 0.43 20.41
C LEU A 40 24.49 0.69 20.22
N MET A 41 23.80 -0.12 19.40
CA MET A 41 22.37 0.04 19.13
C MET A 41 21.46 0.04 20.38
N PRO A 42 21.68 -0.79 21.42
CA PRO A 42 20.88 -0.74 22.64
C PRO A 42 20.97 0.60 23.40
N VAL A 43 22.08 1.31 23.26
CA VAL A 43 22.29 2.64 23.88
C VAL A 43 21.56 3.70 23.08
N LEU A 44 21.65 3.65 21.75
CA LEU A 44 21.01 4.59 20.84
C LEU A 44 19.49 4.43 20.78
N TRP A 45 18.96 3.25 21.12
CA TRP A 45 17.53 2.94 21.06
C TRP A 45 16.93 2.48 22.39
N PRO A 46 16.77 3.38 23.39
CA PRO A 46 16.26 3.02 24.70
C PRO A 46 14.85 2.38 24.63
N LYS A 47 13.99 2.85 23.71
CA LYS A 47 12.63 2.31 23.50
C LYS A 47 12.62 0.84 23.04
N LYS A 48 13.67 0.38 22.35
CA LYS A 48 13.81 -0.99 21.81
C LYS A 48 15.04 -1.71 22.40
N LYS A 49 15.55 -1.24 23.54
CA LYS A 49 16.77 -1.74 24.18
C LYS A 49 16.79 -3.26 24.34
N LYS A 50 15.69 -3.86 24.82
CA LYS A 50 15.58 -5.31 24.99
C LYS A 50 15.73 -6.09 23.68
N LEU A 51 15.19 -5.56 22.58
CA LEU A 51 15.30 -6.18 21.25
C LEU A 51 16.74 -6.09 20.73
N MET A 52 17.36 -4.91 20.85
CA MET A 52 18.75 -4.71 20.43
C MET A 52 19.74 -5.51 21.29
N GLN A 53 19.51 -5.66 22.59
CA GLN A 53 20.33 -6.52 23.45
C GLN A 53 20.26 -8.00 23.04
N LYS A 54 19.07 -8.49 22.65
CA LYS A 54 18.92 -9.84 22.10
C LYS A 54 19.69 -10.01 20.79
N LEU A 55 19.62 -9.01 19.90
CA LEU A 55 20.37 -8.97 18.64
C LEU A 55 21.88 -9.06 18.91
N VAL A 56 22.41 -8.20 19.79
CA VAL A 56 23.83 -8.19 20.17
C VAL A 56 24.26 -9.56 20.69
N LYS A 57 23.50 -10.12 21.64
CA LYS A 57 23.83 -11.44 22.22
C LYS A 57 23.93 -12.52 21.15
N ARG A 58 22.93 -12.61 20.26
CA ARG A 58 22.90 -13.64 19.22
C ARG A 58 23.97 -13.46 18.16
N MET A 59 24.29 -12.22 17.80
CA MET A 59 25.41 -11.93 16.90
C MET A 59 26.74 -12.35 17.53
N LYS A 60 26.93 -12.14 18.85
CA LYS A 60 28.11 -12.64 19.58
C LYS A 60 28.16 -14.16 19.69
N ASP A 61 27.00 -14.80 19.80
CA ASP A 61 26.87 -16.27 19.82
C ASP A 61 27.13 -16.91 18.44
N GLY A 62 27.41 -16.11 17.40
CA GLY A 62 27.78 -16.58 16.06
C GLY A 62 26.62 -16.74 15.07
N ASN A 63 25.41 -16.27 15.40
CA ASN A 63 24.29 -16.29 14.47
C ASN A 63 24.58 -15.41 13.24
N SER A 64 24.05 -15.81 12.08
CA SER A 64 24.21 -15.02 10.86
C SER A 64 23.44 -13.69 10.94
N PHE A 65 24.08 -12.61 10.47
CA PHE A 65 23.44 -11.30 10.40
C PHE A 65 22.14 -11.32 9.58
N SER A 66 22.13 -12.09 8.49
CA SER A 66 20.97 -12.28 7.63
C SER A 66 19.78 -12.92 8.37
N ALA A 67 20.02 -13.91 9.23
CA ALA A 67 18.96 -14.53 10.03
C ALA A 67 18.36 -13.54 11.05
N GLU A 68 19.19 -12.71 11.68
CA GLU A 68 18.72 -11.72 12.65
C GLU A 68 17.93 -10.57 11.99
N LEU A 69 18.32 -10.15 10.77
CA LEU A 69 17.54 -9.16 10.01
C LEU A 69 16.11 -9.63 9.70
N ILE A 70 15.91 -10.92 9.39
CA ILE A 70 14.55 -11.48 9.20
C ILE A 70 13.74 -11.33 10.49
N GLN A 71 14.35 -11.58 11.65
CA GLN A 71 13.67 -11.48 12.95
C GLN A 71 13.32 -10.03 13.32
N LEU A 72 14.16 -9.07 12.92
CA LEU A 72 13.87 -7.64 13.06
C LEU A 72 12.74 -7.16 12.13
N GLY A 73 12.31 -8.00 11.18
CA GLY A 73 11.18 -7.72 10.28
C GLY A 73 11.59 -7.19 8.90
N PHE A 74 12.87 -7.26 8.54
CA PHE A 74 13.31 -6.90 7.19
C PHE A 74 12.76 -7.88 6.14
N SER A 75 12.52 -7.36 4.94
CA SER A 75 12.04 -8.17 3.82
C SER A 75 13.08 -9.21 3.38
N LYS A 76 12.63 -10.34 2.82
CA LYS A 76 13.53 -11.34 2.24
C LYS A 76 14.44 -10.73 1.16
N THR A 77 13.95 -9.77 0.36
CA THR A 77 14.77 -9.04 -0.62
C THR A 77 15.93 -8.34 0.06
N THR A 78 15.64 -7.53 1.08
CA THR A 78 16.64 -6.75 1.83
C THR A 78 17.69 -7.65 2.47
N VAL A 79 17.25 -8.74 3.10
CA VAL A 79 18.14 -9.71 3.75
C VAL A 79 19.06 -10.36 2.73
N THR A 80 18.54 -10.75 1.56
CA THR A 80 19.32 -11.36 0.48
C THR A 80 20.36 -10.39 -0.06
N GLN A 81 19.99 -9.12 -0.27
CA GLN A 81 20.92 -8.07 -0.68
C GLN A 81 22.07 -7.88 0.30
N VAL A 82 21.73 -7.72 1.59
CA VAL A 82 22.75 -7.56 2.65
C VAL A 82 23.67 -8.79 2.71
N ASN A 83 23.12 -9.99 2.58
CA ASN A 83 23.91 -11.22 2.60
C ASN A 83 24.88 -11.32 1.41
N LEU A 84 24.41 -10.99 0.20
CA LEU A 84 25.26 -10.92 -0.98
C LEU A 84 26.35 -9.86 -0.83
N ALA A 85 25.98 -8.70 -0.29
CA ALA A 85 26.91 -7.59 -0.14
C ALA A 85 27.98 -7.84 0.91
N LEU A 86 27.62 -8.55 1.99
CA LEU A 86 28.56 -9.08 2.97
C LEU A 86 29.58 -10.03 2.33
N GLN A 87 29.13 -10.96 1.48
CA GLN A 87 30.00 -11.91 0.80
C GLN A 87 30.94 -11.24 -0.21
N GLN A 88 30.50 -10.14 -0.83
CA GLN A 88 31.25 -9.41 -1.85
C GLN A 88 32.09 -8.25 -1.28
N GLY A 89 32.00 -7.96 0.01
CA GLY A 89 32.74 -6.87 0.65
C GLY A 89 32.22 -5.46 0.33
N ASN A 90 31.03 -5.32 -0.27
CA ASN A 90 30.43 -4.03 -0.65
C ASN A 90 29.22 -3.66 0.23
N LEU A 91 29.23 -4.09 1.50
CA LEU A 91 28.12 -3.87 2.44
C LEU A 91 27.74 -2.39 2.60
N ILE A 92 28.71 -1.47 2.66
CA ILE A 92 28.46 -0.03 2.84
C ILE A 92 27.62 0.51 1.67
N GLU A 93 28.00 0.19 0.44
CA GLU A 93 27.26 0.62 -0.76
C GLU A 93 25.84 0.04 -0.76
N CYS A 94 25.70 -1.23 -0.39
CA CYS A 94 24.40 -1.89 -0.27
C CYS A 94 23.50 -1.22 0.78
N LEU A 95 24.03 -0.93 1.97
CA LEU A 95 23.29 -0.23 3.03
C LEU A 95 22.89 1.17 2.60
N ASN A 96 23.76 1.90 1.90
CA ASN A 96 23.45 3.22 1.35
C ASN A 96 22.26 3.16 0.37
N GLN A 97 22.31 2.22 -0.58
CA GLN A 97 21.21 2.00 -1.52
C GLN A 97 19.93 1.61 -0.80
N LEU A 98 19.98 0.65 0.13
CA LEU A 98 18.83 0.22 0.92
C LEU A 98 18.21 1.34 1.74
N SER A 99 19.02 2.23 2.33
CA SER A 99 18.57 3.42 3.04
C SER A 99 17.84 4.39 2.12
N ILE A 100 18.41 4.73 0.95
CA ILE A 100 17.79 5.62 -0.04
C ILE A 100 16.43 5.05 -0.47
N LEU A 101 16.40 3.76 -0.83
CA LEU A 101 15.20 3.08 -1.30
C LEU A 101 14.15 2.98 -0.20
N SER A 102 14.56 2.65 1.04
CA SER A 102 13.65 2.60 2.19
C SER A 102 13.08 3.98 2.53
N ARG A 103 13.88 5.04 2.42
CA ARG A 103 13.44 6.43 2.62
C ARG A 103 12.40 6.85 1.59
N LEU A 104 12.68 6.59 0.30
CA LEU A 104 11.71 6.84 -0.77
C LEU A 104 10.40 6.09 -0.52
N LYS A 105 10.48 4.81 -0.12
CA LYS A 105 9.30 4.02 0.24
C LYS A 105 8.52 4.61 1.42
N GLN A 106 9.20 5.07 2.47
CA GLN A 106 8.53 5.70 3.62
C GLN A 106 7.83 7.00 3.21
N GLU A 107 8.48 7.85 2.41
CA GLU A 107 7.88 9.08 1.89
C GLU A 107 6.62 8.78 1.07
N GLN A 108 6.68 7.77 0.20
CA GLN A 108 5.54 7.30 -0.58
C GLN A 108 4.40 6.81 0.33
N VAL A 109 4.68 5.96 1.31
CA VAL A 109 3.66 5.45 2.25
C VAL A 109 3.04 6.60 3.07
N LYS A 110 3.86 7.54 3.54
CA LYS A 110 3.40 8.71 4.30
C LYS A 110 2.48 9.58 3.44
N LYS A 111 2.86 9.84 2.19
CA LYS A 111 2.03 10.59 1.24
C LYS A 111 0.69 9.88 0.99
N MET A 112 0.70 8.58 0.69
CA MET A 112 -0.55 7.82 0.50
C MET A 112 -1.45 7.85 1.76
N ARG A 113 -0.88 7.73 2.96
CA ARG A 113 -1.67 7.82 4.20
C ARG A 113 -2.29 9.20 4.39
N ALA A 114 -1.56 10.27 4.05
CA ALA A 114 -2.08 11.62 4.13
C ALA A 114 -3.31 11.79 3.20
N GLU A 115 -3.19 11.36 1.93
CA GLU A 115 -4.31 11.44 0.97
C GLU A 115 -5.54 10.63 1.40
N LEU A 116 -5.34 9.46 2.02
CA LEU A 116 -6.42 8.57 2.46
C LEU A 116 -7.03 8.93 3.83
N SER A 117 -6.42 9.85 4.58
CA SER A 117 -6.93 10.23 5.91
C SER A 117 -8.21 11.06 5.83
N TYR A 118 -8.31 11.94 4.84
CA TYR A 118 -9.47 12.83 4.67
C TYR A 118 -10.80 12.09 4.39
N PRO A 119 -10.88 11.11 3.46
CA PRO A 119 -12.10 10.34 3.21
C PRO A 119 -12.66 9.62 4.43
N PHE A 120 -11.78 9.11 5.30
CA PHE A 120 -12.19 8.37 6.48
C PHE A 120 -12.90 9.28 7.49
N VAL A 121 -12.38 10.49 7.69
CA VAL A 121 -13.02 11.51 8.54
C VAL A 121 -14.37 11.91 7.97
N LEU A 122 -14.43 12.19 6.65
CA LEU A 122 -15.67 12.58 5.98
C LEU A 122 -16.75 11.48 6.07
N ALA A 123 -16.37 10.21 5.88
CA ALA A 123 -17.29 9.07 5.98
C ALA A 123 -17.83 8.92 7.41
N ILE A 124 -16.99 9.05 8.44
CA ILE A 124 -17.43 9.02 9.85
C ILE A 124 -18.42 10.15 10.12
N MET A 125 -18.10 11.37 9.71
CA MET A 125 -19.00 12.53 9.87
C MET A 125 -20.35 12.28 9.18
N MET A 126 -20.36 11.71 7.98
CA MET A 126 -21.58 11.40 7.25
C MET A 126 -22.44 10.38 7.98
N VAL A 127 -21.85 9.30 8.51
CA VAL A 127 -22.57 8.29 9.30
C VAL A 127 -23.16 8.89 10.58
N ILE A 128 -22.39 9.72 11.28
CA ILE A 128 -22.87 10.42 12.50
C ILE A 128 -24.06 11.31 12.15
N LEU A 129 -23.97 12.11 11.08
CA LEU A 129 -25.04 13.02 10.65
C LEU A 129 -26.31 12.25 10.27
N LEU A 130 -26.19 11.18 9.49
CA LEU A 130 -27.34 10.34 9.10
C LEU A 130 -28.01 9.67 10.30
N THR A 131 -27.21 9.17 11.25
CA THR A 131 -27.73 8.54 12.48
C THR A 131 -28.43 9.56 13.37
N PHE A 132 -27.85 10.75 13.54
CA PHE A 132 -28.45 11.83 14.32
C PHE A 132 -29.77 12.27 13.70
N MET A 133 -29.80 12.47 12.39
CA MET A 133 -31.02 12.83 11.66
C MET A 133 -32.11 11.78 11.87
N GLN A 134 -31.77 10.49 11.81
CA GLN A 134 -32.74 9.41 12.05
C GLN A 134 -33.34 9.46 13.45
N SER A 135 -32.51 9.58 14.48
CA SER A 135 -32.96 9.65 15.86
C SER A 135 -33.85 10.87 16.11
N PHE A 136 -33.49 12.03 15.54
CA PHE A 136 -34.26 13.26 15.69
C PHE A 136 -35.64 13.16 15.02
N ILE A 137 -35.70 12.66 13.78
CA ILE A 137 -36.96 12.46 13.04
C ILE A 137 -37.87 11.49 13.79
N SER A 138 -37.34 10.35 14.25
CA SER A 138 -38.12 9.33 14.94
C SER A 138 -38.72 9.83 16.26
N THR A 139 -38.02 10.73 16.96
CA THR A 139 -38.46 11.24 18.27
C THR A 139 -39.48 12.37 18.15
N GLN A 140 -39.36 13.24 17.13
CA GLN A 140 -40.24 14.41 16.99
C GLN A 140 -41.53 14.16 16.20
N PHE A 141 -41.66 13.04 15.48
CA PHE A 141 -42.79 12.77 14.59
C PHE A 141 -43.46 11.42 14.84
N SER A 142 -43.40 10.88 16.07
CA SER A 142 -43.96 9.56 16.40
C SER A 142 -45.46 9.42 16.15
N ASP A 143 -46.21 10.52 16.12
CA ASP A 143 -47.68 10.52 16.15
C ASP A 143 -48.35 10.84 14.80
N GLY A 144 -47.58 11.12 13.74
CA GLY A 144 -48.10 11.44 12.41
C GLY A 144 -48.08 10.22 11.46
N ASN A 145 -49.25 9.67 11.16
CA ASN A 145 -49.48 8.50 10.27
C ASN A 145 -49.10 8.71 8.78
N GLU A 146 -48.25 9.68 8.44
CA GLU A 146 -47.82 9.95 7.07
C GLU A 146 -46.46 9.31 6.77
N HIS A 147 -46.52 8.09 6.22
CA HIS A 147 -45.35 7.26 5.86
C HIS A 147 -44.50 7.81 4.69
N SER A 148 -44.86 8.95 4.10
CA SER A 148 -44.20 9.50 2.90
C SER A 148 -42.71 9.82 3.12
N GLY A 149 -42.33 10.34 4.30
CA GLY A 149 -40.92 10.61 4.59
C GLY A 149 -40.12 9.37 5.03
N ASP A 150 -40.76 8.24 5.36
CA ASP A 150 -40.07 6.97 5.61
C ASP A 150 -39.55 6.34 4.32
N LEU A 151 -40.27 6.51 3.20
CA LEU A 151 -39.84 6.00 1.89
C LEU A 151 -38.58 6.71 1.38
N VAL A 152 -38.49 8.04 1.52
CA VAL A 152 -37.30 8.82 1.14
C VAL A 152 -36.10 8.40 1.99
N MET A 153 -36.33 8.17 3.28
CA MET A 153 -35.30 7.74 4.22
C MET A 153 -34.82 6.31 3.94
N LEU A 154 -35.74 5.38 3.65
CA LEU A 154 -35.42 4.01 3.26
C LEU A 154 -34.63 3.98 1.95
N GLY A 155 -34.97 4.86 0.99
CA GLY A 155 -34.21 5.07 -0.24
C GLY A 155 -32.78 5.56 0.03
N LEU A 156 -32.60 6.57 0.89
CA LEU A 156 -31.28 7.08 1.27
C LEU A 156 -30.43 6.01 1.99
N ILE A 157 -31.03 5.27 2.92
CA ILE A 157 -30.37 4.14 3.60
C ILE A 157 -29.98 3.07 2.58
N GLY A 158 -30.87 2.73 1.64
CA GLY A 158 -30.59 1.77 0.56
C GLY A 158 -29.41 2.19 -0.32
N VAL A 159 -29.32 3.47 -0.70
CA VAL A 159 -28.18 4.03 -1.46
C VAL A 159 -26.87 3.92 -0.66
N VAL A 160 -26.91 4.25 0.64
CA VAL A 160 -25.73 4.15 1.51
C VAL A 160 -25.29 2.70 1.68
N LEU A 161 -26.21 1.77 1.94
CA LEU A 161 -25.92 0.33 2.08
C LEU A 161 -25.37 -0.26 0.78
N ALA A 162 -25.94 0.10 -0.38
CA ALA A 162 -25.42 -0.31 -1.68
C ALA A 162 -24.00 0.22 -1.92
N GLY A 163 -23.73 1.47 -1.54
CA GLY A 163 -22.39 2.06 -1.59
C GLY A 163 -21.40 1.32 -0.70
N ILE A 164 -21.77 1.01 0.54
CA ILE A 164 -20.96 0.22 1.49
C ILE A 164 -20.69 -1.19 0.94
N TYR A 165 -21.72 -1.86 0.41
CA TYR A 165 -21.56 -3.19 -0.19
C TYR A 165 -20.59 -3.17 -1.37
N PHE A 166 -20.69 -2.17 -2.25
CA PHE A 166 -19.80 -2.00 -3.39
C PHE A 166 -18.35 -1.73 -2.94
N LEU A 167 -18.15 -0.83 -1.97
CA LEU A 167 -16.85 -0.56 -1.34
C LEU A 167 -16.26 -1.82 -0.69
N ALA A 168 -17.07 -2.56 0.08
CA ALA A 168 -16.65 -3.80 0.72
C ALA A 168 -16.20 -4.84 -0.31
N ARG A 169 -16.94 -4.99 -1.42
CA ARG A 169 -16.57 -5.89 -2.53
C ARG A 169 -15.23 -5.50 -3.15
N ILE A 170 -14.99 -4.21 -3.37
CA ILE A 170 -13.71 -3.70 -3.90
C ILE A 170 -12.57 -3.99 -2.92
N ILE A 171 -12.77 -3.75 -1.61
CA ILE A 171 -11.78 -4.02 -0.57
C ILE A 171 -11.45 -5.52 -0.51
N VAL A 172 -12.45 -6.39 -0.62
CA VAL A 172 -12.25 -7.85 -0.66
C VAL A 172 -11.41 -8.26 -1.87
N LEU A 173 -11.71 -7.72 -3.06
CA LEU A 173 -10.93 -7.99 -4.27
C LEU A 173 -9.50 -7.45 -4.17
N LEU A 174 -9.32 -6.26 -3.60
CA LEU A 174 -8.02 -5.64 -3.34
C LEU A 174 -7.16 -6.46 -2.36
N ASN A 175 -7.78 -7.00 -1.31
CA ASN A 175 -7.07 -7.79 -0.29
C ASN A 175 -6.59 -9.15 -0.82
N LYS A 176 -7.21 -9.70 -1.87
CA LYS A 176 -6.76 -10.96 -2.48
C LYS A 176 -5.40 -10.83 -3.16
N GLN A 177 -5.11 -9.66 -3.75
CA GLN A 177 -3.87 -9.37 -4.48
C GLN A 177 -3.48 -10.42 -5.53
N ASP A 178 -4.44 -11.19 -6.06
CA ASP A 178 -4.23 -12.18 -7.11
C ASP A 178 -4.36 -11.55 -8.52
N TYR A 179 -3.87 -12.26 -9.53
CA TYR A 179 -3.87 -11.76 -10.92
C TYR A 179 -5.30 -11.48 -11.42
N ASP A 180 -6.22 -12.43 -11.23
CA ASP A 180 -7.60 -12.34 -11.75
C ASP A 180 -8.40 -11.22 -11.08
N SER A 181 -8.28 -11.04 -9.77
CA SER A 181 -8.99 -9.99 -9.02
C SER A 181 -8.45 -8.62 -9.42
N MET A 182 -7.13 -8.47 -9.55
CA MET A 182 -6.54 -7.23 -10.04
C MET A 182 -6.99 -6.93 -11.47
N GLN A 183 -7.05 -7.93 -12.35
CA GLN A 183 -7.49 -7.76 -13.73
C GLN A 183 -9.00 -7.46 -13.83
N ARG A 184 -9.82 -8.00 -12.93
CA ARG A 184 -11.24 -7.63 -12.84
C ARG A 184 -11.41 -6.20 -12.33
N LEU A 185 -10.60 -5.78 -11.37
CA LEU A 185 -10.63 -4.43 -10.81
C LEU A 185 -10.25 -3.38 -11.85
N THR A 186 -9.30 -3.67 -12.76
CA THR A 186 -8.94 -2.72 -13.84
C THR A 186 -10.06 -2.42 -14.82
N LYS A 187 -11.10 -3.29 -14.91
CA LYS A 187 -12.27 -3.07 -15.77
C LYS A 187 -13.28 -2.08 -15.22
N TYR A 188 -13.17 -1.69 -13.94
CA TYR A 188 -14.08 -0.70 -13.35
C TYR A 188 -13.75 0.70 -13.87
N PRO A 189 -14.73 1.51 -14.32
CA PRO A 189 -14.45 2.77 -15.01
C PRO A 189 -13.80 3.83 -14.09
N ILE A 190 -14.18 3.85 -12.81
CA ILE A 190 -13.70 4.86 -11.84
C ILE A 190 -12.38 4.40 -11.19
N ILE A 191 -12.36 3.18 -10.68
CA ILE A 191 -11.26 2.66 -9.85
C ILE A 191 -10.21 1.93 -10.70
N GLY A 192 -10.61 1.35 -11.84
CA GLY A 192 -9.73 0.54 -12.67
C GLY A 192 -8.47 1.24 -13.15
N PRO A 193 -8.52 2.50 -13.61
CA PRO A 193 -7.32 3.26 -13.95
C PRO A 193 -6.38 3.48 -12.76
N VAL A 194 -6.90 3.60 -11.54
CA VAL A 194 -6.09 3.74 -10.32
C VAL A 194 -5.43 2.42 -9.96
N ILE A 195 -6.16 1.31 -10.08
CA ILE A 195 -5.62 -0.04 -9.83
C ILE A 195 -4.53 -0.40 -10.82
N LEU A 196 -4.75 -0.16 -12.11
CA LEU A 196 -3.75 -0.40 -13.14
C LEU A 196 -2.48 0.39 -12.84
N LEU A 197 -2.63 1.66 -12.48
CA LEU A 197 -1.50 2.54 -12.20
C LEU A 197 -0.78 2.15 -10.90
N TYR A 198 -1.51 1.67 -9.89
CA TYR A 198 -0.94 1.07 -8.68
C TYR A 198 -0.11 -0.18 -9.00
N VAL A 199 -0.63 -1.09 -9.81
CA VAL A 199 0.08 -2.31 -10.21
C VAL A 199 1.31 -1.98 -11.06
N ASN A 200 1.18 -1.07 -12.03
CA ASN A 200 2.31 -0.60 -12.83
C ASN A 200 3.41 -0.02 -11.95
N TYR A 201 3.04 0.85 -11.01
CA TYR A 201 3.97 1.42 -10.04
C TYR A 201 4.68 0.32 -9.25
N LEU A 202 3.92 -0.63 -8.68
CA LEU A 202 4.46 -1.70 -7.86
C LEU A 202 5.48 -2.54 -8.64
N LEU A 203 5.11 -2.99 -9.84
CA LEU A 203 5.97 -3.85 -10.65
C LEU A 203 7.21 -3.13 -11.17
N VAL A 204 7.07 -1.90 -11.70
CA VAL A 204 8.21 -1.13 -12.21
C VAL A 204 9.18 -0.76 -11.08
N TYR A 205 8.64 -0.38 -9.92
CA TYR A 205 9.46 -0.08 -8.75
C TYR A 205 10.19 -1.34 -8.26
N ASP A 206 9.49 -2.47 -8.12
CA ASP A 206 10.11 -3.74 -7.70
C ASP A 206 11.18 -4.21 -8.70
N ILE A 207 10.95 -4.03 -10.00
CA ILE A 207 11.95 -4.30 -11.04
C ILE A 207 13.19 -3.43 -10.83
N GLY A 208 13.02 -2.11 -10.69
CA GLY A 208 14.12 -1.18 -10.46
C GLY A 208 14.91 -1.49 -9.19
N MET A 209 14.21 -1.85 -8.10
CA MET A 209 14.78 -2.30 -6.83
C MET A 209 15.62 -3.57 -7.00
N LEU A 210 15.09 -4.60 -7.65
CA LEU A 210 15.78 -5.87 -7.84
C LEU A 210 16.99 -5.71 -8.79
N LEU A 211 16.90 -4.85 -9.79
CA LEU A 211 18.04 -4.52 -10.65
C LEU A 211 19.14 -3.76 -9.88
N ALA A 212 18.77 -2.82 -9.00
CA ALA A 212 19.73 -2.15 -8.11
C ALA A 212 20.45 -3.16 -7.20
N SER A 213 19.70 -4.17 -6.77
CA SER A 213 20.16 -5.30 -5.96
C SER A 213 21.08 -6.28 -6.70
N GLY A 214 21.32 -6.05 -8.00
CA GLY A 214 22.18 -6.87 -8.82
C GLY A 214 21.53 -8.17 -9.35
N PHE A 215 20.21 -8.32 -9.25
CA PHE A 215 19.53 -9.49 -9.78
C PHE A 215 19.57 -9.47 -11.31
N SER A 216 19.75 -10.64 -11.93
CA SER A 216 19.48 -10.83 -13.36
C SER A 216 17.97 -11.01 -13.57
N LEU A 217 17.50 -10.81 -14.80
CA LEU A 217 16.08 -10.96 -15.12
C LEU A 217 15.54 -12.36 -14.77
N GLN A 218 16.31 -13.42 -15.00
CA GLN A 218 15.92 -14.78 -14.61
C GLN A 218 15.77 -14.91 -13.09
N LYS A 219 16.73 -14.38 -12.31
CA LYS A 219 16.66 -14.39 -10.83
C LYS A 219 15.48 -13.55 -10.32
N MET A 220 15.12 -12.48 -11.02
CA MET A 220 13.94 -11.67 -10.67
C MET A 220 12.65 -12.48 -10.85
N CYS A 221 12.51 -13.20 -11.97
CA CYS A 221 11.36 -14.07 -12.23
C CYS A 221 11.30 -15.23 -11.23
N GLU A 222 12.43 -15.85 -10.92
CA GLU A 222 12.52 -16.89 -9.89
C GLU A 222 12.11 -16.35 -8.52
N TYR A 223 12.62 -15.17 -8.14
CA TYR A 223 12.26 -14.50 -6.90
C TYR A 223 10.76 -14.17 -6.82
N ALA A 224 10.20 -13.67 -7.92
CA ALA A 224 8.77 -13.38 -8.03
C ALA A 224 7.92 -14.66 -7.94
N SER A 225 8.34 -15.75 -8.60
CA SER A 225 7.64 -17.04 -8.57
C SER A 225 7.54 -17.69 -7.18
N LYS A 226 8.48 -17.34 -6.27
CA LYS A 226 8.55 -17.80 -4.88
C LYS A 226 7.84 -16.86 -3.89
N GLN A 227 7.15 -15.83 -4.37
CA GLN A 227 6.27 -15.00 -3.54
C GLN A 227 5.05 -15.78 -3.04
N GLU A 228 4.21 -15.13 -2.24
CA GLU A 228 3.02 -15.75 -1.64
C GLU A 228 2.15 -16.45 -2.69
N LYS A 229 1.67 -17.66 -2.33
CA LYS A 229 0.92 -18.50 -3.26
C LYS A 229 -0.37 -17.80 -3.67
N GLY A 230 -0.60 -17.68 -4.98
CA GLY A 230 -1.76 -16.99 -5.55
C GLY A 230 -1.59 -15.48 -5.71
N SER A 231 -0.47 -14.89 -5.29
CA SER A 231 -0.20 -13.46 -5.48
C SER A 231 0.03 -13.10 -6.97
N LEU A 232 -0.23 -11.85 -7.30
CA LEU A 232 0.07 -11.25 -8.60
C LEU A 232 1.53 -11.47 -9.01
N GLN A 233 2.47 -11.25 -8.08
CA GLN A 233 3.91 -11.39 -8.32
C GLN A 233 4.29 -12.84 -8.62
N GLN A 234 3.69 -13.81 -7.91
CA GLN A 234 3.91 -15.23 -8.23
C GLN A 234 3.43 -15.56 -9.64
N ALA A 235 2.20 -15.18 -9.99
CA ALA A 235 1.63 -15.47 -11.29
C ALA A 235 2.46 -14.87 -12.43
N LEU A 236 2.85 -13.59 -12.30
CA LEU A 236 3.70 -12.91 -13.27
C LEU A 236 5.10 -13.52 -13.34
N GLY A 237 5.73 -13.83 -12.19
CA GLY A 237 7.05 -14.44 -12.14
C GLY A 237 7.12 -15.80 -12.83
N GLN A 238 6.09 -16.64 -12.64
CA GLN A 238 5.98 -17.93 -13.33
C GLN A 238 5.73 -17.76 -14.83
N LYS A 239 4.77 -16.91 -15.21
CA LYS A 239 4.40 -16.67 -16.61
C LYS A 239 5.55 -16.10 -17.43
N ILE A 240 6.15 -15.00 -16.95
CA ILE A 240 7.27 -14.33 -17.61
C ILE A 240 8.52 -15.22 -17.59
N GLY A 241 8.79 -15.89 -16.46
CA GLY A 241 9.92 -16.81 -16.33
C GLY A 241 9.87 -17.96 -17.33
N HIS A 242 8.69 -18.54 -17.56
CA HIS A 242 8.49 -19.60 -18.55
C HIS A 242 8.73 -19.08 -19.98
N GLN A 243 8.12 -17.96 -20.35
CA GLN A 243 8.27 -17.37 -21.69
C GLN A 243 9.74 -17.01 -21.99
N LEU A 244 10.48 -16.51 -21.01
CA LEU A 244 11.91 -16.23 -21.13
C LEU A 244 12.74 -17.51 -21.31
N ALA A 245 12.39 -18.60 -20.61
CA ALA A 245 13.05 -19.90 -20.76
C ALA A 245 12.81 -20.52 -22.15
N GLU A 246 11.64 -20.25 -22.74
CA GLU A 246 11.30 -20.63 -24.13
C GLU A 246 11.97 -19.73 -25.19
N GLY A 247 12.74 -18.72 -24.79
CA GLY A 247 13.42 -17.81 -25.71
C GLY A 247 12.54 -16.70 -26.28
N THR A 248 11.35 -16.46 -25.70
CA THR A 248 10.49 -15.35 -26.10
C THR A 248 11.21 -14.02 -25.83
N ASN A 249 11.20 -13.12 -26.81
CA ASN A 249 11.81 -11.80 -26.66
C ASN A 249 11.08 -10.99 -25.57
N LEU A 250 11.85 -10.46 -24.62
CA LEU A 250 11.34 -9.69 -23.47
C LEU A 250 10.42 -8.53 -23.88
N GLU A 251 10.69 -7.88 -25.00
CA GLU A 251 9.87 -6.79 -25.52
C GLU A 251 8.44 -7.25 -25.83
N LYS A 252 8.30 -8.43 -26.44
CA LYS A 252 7.00 -9.04 -26.73
C LYS A 252 6.27 -9.45 -25.46
N ILE A 253 6.99 -9.94 -24.46
CA ILE A 253 6.40 -10.31 -23.15
C ILE A 253 5.80 -9.06 -22.49
N VAL A 254 6.56 -7.97 -22.44
CA VAL A 254 6.12 -6.70 -21.86
C VAL A 254 4.91 -6.13 -22.61
N GLU A 255 4.90 -6.22 -23.93
CA GLU A 255 3.79 -5.74 -24.78
C GLU A 255 2.49 -6.54 -24.58
N GLN A 256 2.59 -7.84 -24.29
CA GLN A 256 1.43 -8.72 -24.08
C GLN A 256 0.86 -8.67 -22.65
N GLU A 257 1.66 -8.28 -21.66
CA GLU A 257 1.22 -8.22 -20.26
C GLU A 257 0.51 -6.91 -19.93
N VAL A 258 -0.79 -7.00 -19.61
CA VAL A 258 -1.65 -5.86 -19.26
C VAL A 258 -1.09 -5.00 -18.10
N PHE A 259 -0.36 -5.62 -17.18
CA PHE A 259 0.18 -4.97 -15.97
C PHE A 259 1.58 -4.39 -16.14
N LEU A 260 2.22 -4.59 -17.30
CA LEU A 260 3.52 -3.98 -17.58
C LEU A 260 3.29 -2.77 -18.49
N PRO A 261 3.69 -1.57 -18.07
CA PRO A 261 3.42 -0.37 -18.86
C PRO A 261 4.35 -0.30 -20.07
N ASN A 262 3.86 0.24 -21.19
CA ASN A 262 4.65 0.50 -22.40
C ASN A 262 5.88 1.39 -22.15
N SER A 263 5.86 2.23 -21.11
CA SER A 263 7.03 3.00 -20.69
C SER A 263 8.20 2.12 -20.24
N LEU A 264 7.95 0.93 -19.67
CA LEU A 264 8.99 -0.05 -19.35
C LEU A 264 9.64 -0.61 -20.62
N LEU A 265 8.85 -0.84 -21.68
CA LEU A 265 9.35 -1.33 -22.97
C LEU A 265 10.40 -0.38 -23.56
N VAL A 266 10.16 0.93 -23.48
CA VAL A 266 11.09 1.96 -23.97
C VAL A 266 12.42 1.90 -23.21
N LEU A 267 12.38 1.72 -21.89
CA LEU A 267 13.59 1.61 -21.07
C LEU A 267 14.41 0.37 -21.44
N LEU A 268 13.74 -0.76 -21.70
CA LEU A 268 14.40 -2.01 -22.09
C LEU A 268 15.04 -1.91 -23.48
N LYS A 269 14.38 -1.26 -24.44
CA LYS A 269 14.88 -1.03 -25.80
C LYS A 269 16.12 -0.15 -25.87
N THR A 270 16.35 0.68 -24.85
CA THR A 270 17.49 1.61 -24.80
C THR A 270 18.82 0.89 -24.49
N GLY A 271 18.81 -0.44 -24.28
CA GLY A 271 20.01 -1.27 -24.23
C GLY A 271 21.00 -0.89 -23.12
N SER A 272 20.50 -0.26 -22.06
CA SER A 272 21.34 0.36 -21.03
C SER A 272 21.93 -0.68 -20.08
N GLU A 273 23.14 -0.42 -19.56
CA GLU A 273 23.71 -1.23 -18.48
C GLU A 273 22.73 -1.37 -17.30
N ARG A 274 22.80 -2.49 -16.58
CA ARG A 274 21.89 -2.83 -15.46
C ARG A 274 21.70 -1.66 -14.48
N LYS A 275 22.77 -0.93 -14.17
CA LYS A 275 22.74 0.21 -13.24
C LYS A 275 21.87 1.36 -13.77
N ASN A 276 22.00 1.69 -15.06
CA ASN A 276 21.21 2.71 -15.71
C ASN A 276 19.75 2.27 -15.84
N LEU A 277 19.51 1.02 -16.24
CA LEU A 277 18.15 0.46 -16.33
C LEU A 277 17.44 0.48 -14.98
N SER A 278 18.15 0.13 -13.89
CA SER A 278 17.64 0.21 -12.53
C SER A 278 17.23 1.65 -12.17
N GLN A 279 18.11 2.63 -12.41
CA GLN A 279 17.83 4.03 -12.12
C GLN A 279 16.62 4.56 -12.92
N SER A 280 16.54 4.22 -14.21
CA SER A 280 15.40 4.60 -15.06
C SER A 280 14.10 3.96 -14.58
N CYS A 281 14.12 2.68 -14.18
CA CYS A 281 12.94 2.01 -13.61
C CYS A 281 12.51 2.66 -12.29
N LEU A 282 13.45 2.99 -11.40
CA LEU A 282 13.13 3.68 -10.15
C LEU A 282 12.57 5.09 -10.39
N MET A 283 13.10 5.83 -11.37
CA MET A 283 12.58 7.13 -11.78
C MET A 283 11.17 7.02 -12.36
N LEU A 284 10.94 6.05 -13.25
CA LEU A 284 9.61 5.77 -13.81
C LEU A 284 8.61 5.36 -12.72
N GLY A 285 9.02 4.48 -11.79
CA GLY A 285 8.23 4.10 -10.63
C GLY A 285 7.86 5.31 -9.77
N ARG A 286 8.78 6.25 -9.56
CA ARG A 286 8.48 7.51 -8.84
C ARG A 286 7.45 8.36 -9.59
N GLY A 287 7.55 8.47 -10.92
CA GLY A 287 6.55 9.15 -11.75
C GLY A 287 5.17 8.52 -11.61
N LEU A 288 5.08 7.20 -11.80
CA LEU A 288 3.83 6.44 -11.61
C LEU A 288 3.26 6.61 -10.20
N PHE A 289 4.10 6.68 -9.16
CA PHE A 289 3.62 6.95 -7.81
C PHE A 289 3.01 8.35 -7.65
N ILE A 290 3.60 9.37 -8.28
CA ILE A 290 3.06 10.74 -8.26
C ILE A 290 1.70 10.76 -8.95
N ASP A 291 1.60 10.16 -10.14
CA ASP A 291 0.34 10.04 -10.88
C ASP A 291 -0.73 9.27 -10.08
N LEU A 292 -0.33 8.20 -9.39
CA LEU A 292 -1.21 7.42 -8.51
C LEU A 292 -1.78 8.30 -7.41
N THR A 293 -0.91 9.05 -6.74
CA THR A 293 -1.29 9.91 -5.63
C THR A 293 -2.26 10.98 -6.09
N GLN A 294 -1.96 11.68 -7.19
CA GLN A 294 -2.83 12.71 -7.76
C GLN A 294 -4.18 12.15 -8.19
N LYS A 295 -4.21 10.93 -8.73
CA LYS A 295 -5.46 10.31 -9.15
C LYS A 295 -6.31 9.87 -7.96
N ILE A 296 -5.70 9.39 -6.89
CA ILE A 296 -6.36 9.13 -5.61
C ILE A 296 -6.95 10.44 -5.06
N GLU A 297 -6.14 11.50 -4.99
CA GLU A 297 -6.57 12.83 -4.53
C GLU A 297 -7.79 13.34 -5.32
N LYS A 298 -7.75 13.26 -6.65
CA LYS A 298 -8.88 13.65 -7.50
C LYS A 298 -10.14 12.83 -7.25
N LEU A 299 -10.02 11.51 -7.04
CA LEU A 299 -11.16 10.67 -6.66
C LEU A 299 -11.73 11.10 -5.31
N VAL A 300 -10.87 11.42 -4.35
CA VAL A 300 -11.26 11.88 -3.01
C VAL A 300 -12.02 13.21 -3.08
N VAL A 301 -11.49 14.20 -3.80
CA VAL A 301 -12.16 15.50 -3.97
C VAL A 301 -13.50 15.35 -4.68
N ASN A 302 -13.60 14.45 -5.67
CA ASN A 302 -14.86 14.20 -6.37
C ASN A 302 -15.93 13.49 -5.52
N VAL A 303 -15.56 12.81 -4.43
CA VAL A 303 -16.52 12.21 -3.48
C VAL A 303 -17.21 13.29 -2.64
N GLN A 304 -16.56 14.42 -2.37
CA GLN A 304 -17.08 15.47 -1.51
C GLN A 304 -18.40 16.11 -2.02
N PRO A 305 -18.54 16.50 -3.31
CA PRO A 305 -19.82 16.96 -3.87
C PRO A 305 -20.96 15.96 -3.70
N PHE A 306 -20.69 14.67 -3.86
CA PHE A 306 -21.71 13.63 -3.67
C PHE A 306 -22.19 13.58 -2.21
N CYS A 307 -21.26 13.67 -1.25
CA CYS A 307 -21.61 13.77 0.17
C CYS A 307 -22.48 15.01 0.45
N PHE A 308 -22.13 16.18 -0.10
CA PHE A 308 -22.94 17.39 0.11
C PHE A 308 -24.32 17.33 -0.52
N ILE A 309 -24.45 16.75 -1.71
CA ILE A 309 -25.77 16.52 -2.34
C ILE A 309 -26.62 15.62 -1.44
N LEU A 310 -26.04 14.53 -0.91
CA LEU A 310 -26.74 13.62 -0.02
C LEU A 310 -27.17 14.33 1.28
N ILE A 311 -26.31 15.16 1.87
CA ILE A 311 -26.65 16.00 3.02
C ILE A 311 -27.77 17.00 2.66
N GLY A 312 -27.74 17.62 1.49
CA GLY A 312 -28.80 18.52 1.03
C GLY A 312 -30.15 17.82 0.94
N PHE A 313 -30.20 16.62 0.36
CA PHE A 313 -31.41 15.79 0.33
C PHE A 313 -31.90 15.43 1.75
N CYS A 314 -30.98 15.13 2.66
CA CYS A 314 -31.29 14.88 4.07
C CYS A 314 -31.96 16.09 4.74
N VAL A 315 -31.40 17.30 4.56
CA VAL A 315 -31.96 18.54 5.11
C VAL A 315 -33.34 18.87 4.52
N ILE A 316 -33.51 18.71 3.19
CA ILE A 316 -34.81 18.94 2.54
C ILE A 316 -35.85 17.92 3.04
N GLY A 317 -35.46 16.65 3.17
CA GLY A 317 -36.33 15.61 3.74
C GLY A 317 -36.76 15.93 5.17
N MET A 318 -35.83 16.41 6.00
CA MET A 318 -36.11 16.90 7.36
C MET A 318 -37.09 18.08 7.34
N TYR A 319 -36.88 19.07 6.47
CA TYR A 319 -37.75 20.23 6.36
C TYR A 319 -39.18 19.87 5.93
N LEU A 320 -39.32 18.98 4.95
CA LEU A 320 -40.61 18.47 4.49
C LEU A 320 -41.35 17.72 5.60
N LYS A 321 -40.66 16.84 6.35
CA LYS A 321 -41.25 16.15 7.52
C LYS A 321 -41.67 17.12 8.64
N LEU A 322 -40.95 18.24 8.83
CA LEU A 322 -41.33 19.27 9.82
C LEU A 322 -42.56 20.06 9.41
N LEU A 323 -42.65 20.47 8.15
CA LEU A 323 -43.74 21.32 7.69
C LEU A 323 -45.03 20.58 7.38
N MET A 324 -44.95 19.32 6.92
CA MET A 324 -46.14 18.57 6.51
C MET A 324 -47.18 18.43 7.66
N PRO A 325 -46.78 18.12 8.92
CA PRO A 325 -47.67 18.17 10.07
C PRO A 325 -48.22 19.57 10.33
N MET A 326 -47.39 20.62 10.24
CA MET A 326 -47.87 22.01 10.40
C MET A 326 -48.93 22.38 9.36
N TYR A 327 -48.75 21.97 8.09
CA TYR A 327 -49.74 22.16 7.04
C TYR A 327 -51.04 21.38 7.31
N SER A 328 -50.94 20.12 7.77
CA SER A 328 -52.12 19.34 8.16
C SER A 328 -52.89 19.99 9.32
N MET A 329 -52.17 20.61 10.26
CA MET A 329 -52.75 21.29 11.42
C MET A 329 -53.39 22.64 11.05
N MET A 330 -52.84 23.35 10.04
CA MET A 330 -53.43 24.57 9.48
C MET A 330 -54.64 24.33 8.57
N GLN A 331 -54.72 23.18 7.88
CA GLN A 331 -55.91 22.81 7.09
C GLN A 331 -57.05 22.21 7.92
N GLY A 332 -56.77 21.80 9.16
CA GLY A 332 -57.77 21.28 10.11
C GLY A 332 -58.46 22.34 10.97
N LEU A 333 -58.18 23.63 10.75
CA LEU A 333 -58.82 24.80 11.36
C LEU A 333 -59.68 25.53 10.31
#